data_AF-A0A950T0S1-F1
#
_entry.id   AF-A0A950T0S1-F1
#
_cell.length_a   1.000
_cell.length_b   1.000
_cell.length_c   1.000
_cell.angle_alpha   90.00
_cell.angle_beta   90.00
_cell.angle_gamma   90.00
#
_symmetry.space_group_name_H-M   'P 1'
#
loop_
_entity.id
_entity.type
_entity.pdbx_description
1 polymer ?
#
loop_
_entity_poly.entity_id
_entity_poly.type
_entity_poly.pdbx_seq_one_letter_code
_entity_poly.pdbx_strand_id
1 'polypeptide(L)'
;TLTPLPVATATDVIDTTKGTVHMVIGGGGTSAPSNTLFFDPPQCRVITAVGAPDPNTGKRPPVYVHEQAPWSAVRNAAHSYGFAAFTVDPGSHPGDFTTIEVAYYDVVGTDGQLAPFETFTLRRPRRD
;
A
#
# COMPACT_ATOMS: atom_id res chain seq x y z
N THR A 1 -19.74 0.11 -9.23
CA THR A 1 -18.95 0.41 -8.03
C THR A 1 -17.88 1.42 -8.39
N LEU A 2 -17.40 2.23 -7.44
CA LEU A 2 -16.30 3.18 -7.68
C LEU A 2 -14.93 2.51 -7.41
N THR A 3 -14.81 1.23 -7.79
CA THR A 3 -13.59 0.45 -7.60
C THR A 3 -12.45 1.11 -8.38
N PRO A 4 -11.31 1.41 -7.74
CA PRO A 4 -10.15 1.93 -8.46
C PRO A 4 -9.73 0.97 -9.58
N LEU A 5 -9.53 1.50 -10.78
CA LEU A 5 -9.04 0.76 -11.95
C LEU A 5 -7.55 1.05 -12.13
N PRO A 6 -6.66 0.07 -11.93
CA PRO A 6 -5.23 0.26 -12.17
C PRO A 6 -4.96 0.55 -13.64
N VAL A 7 -4.18 1.59 -13.93
CA VAL A 7 -3.75 1.91 -15.31
C VAL A 7 -2.59 1.01 -15.76
N ALA A 8 -1.89 0.39 -14.81
CA ALA A 8 -0.83 -0.59 -15.04
C ALA A 8 -0.74 -1.55 -13.83
N THR A 9 -0.14 -2.72 -14.03
CA THR A 9 0.02 -3.77 -13.00
C THR A 9 1.48 -4.15 -12.72
N ALA A 10 2.43 -3.53 -13.42
CA ALA A 10 3.86 -3.71 -13.14
C ALA A 10 4.20 -3.22 -11.74
N THR A 11 4.99 -4.00 -11.01
CA THR A 11 5.37 -3.72 -9.61
C THR A 11 6.84 -3.32 -9.45
N ASP A 12 7.64 -3.43 -10.50
CA ASP A 12 9.08 -3.19 -10.50
C ASP A 12 9.42 -1.73 -10.85
N VAL A 13 8.91 -1.20 -11.96
CA VAL A 13 9.14 0.19 -12.40
C VAL A 13 7.81 0.85 -12.73
N ILE A 14 7.37 1.76 -11.87
CA ILE A 14 6.04 2.38 -11.93
C ILE A 14 6.14 3.80 -12.49
N ASP A 15 5.45 4.01 -13.62
CA ASP A 15 5.28 5.33 -14.23
C ASP A 15 4.21 6.13 -13.48
N THR A 16 4.66 7.04 -12.61
CA THR A 16 3.77 7.86 -11.78
C THR A 16 3.16 9.04 -12.54
N THR A 17 3.34 9.13 -13.87
CA THR A 17 2.54 10.06 -14.70
C THR A 17 1.12 9.55 -14.95
N LYS A 18 0.91 8.24 -14.80
CA LYS A 18 -0.35 7.56 -15.10
C LYS A 18 -1.31 7.45 -13.91
N GLY A 19 -0.83 7.75 -12.70
CA GLY A 19 -1.61 7.62 -11.47
C GLY A 19 -0.74 7.77 -10.23
N THR A 20 -1.36 7.56 -9.07
CA THR A 20 -0.68 7.63 -7.76
C THR A 20 -0.46 6.22 -7.23
N VAL A 21 0.72 5.98 -6.66
CA VAL A 21 1.01 4.77 -5.89
C VAL A 21 0.70 5.05 -4.42
N HIS A 22 -0.09 4.18 -3.81
CA HIS A 22 -0.41 4.24 -2.39
C HIS A 22 0.35 3.14 -1.65
N MET A 23 1.14 3.53 -0.66
CA MET A 23 1.86 2.61 0.23
C MET A 23 1.30 2.71 1.63
N VAL A 24 1.05 1.56 2.27
CA VAL A 24 0.66 1.47 3.69
C VAL A 24 1.82 0.89 4.46
N ILE A 25 2.51 1.71 5.25
CA ILE A 25 3.74 1.36 5.98
C ILE A 25 3.46 1.43 7.49
N GLY A 26 2.37 0.82 7.94
CA GLY A 26 1.90 0.85 9.33
C GLY A 26 2.57 -0.17 10.26
N GLY A 27 3.55 -0.93 9.78
CA GLY A 27 4.23 -2.02 10.51
C GLY A 27 5.26 -1.55 11.55
N GLY A 28 5.04 -0.43 12.22
CA GLY A 28 6.05 0.21 13.08
C GLY A 28 6.31 -0.48 14.44
N GLY A 29 5.64 -1.60 14.77
CA GLY A 29 5.85 -2.31 16.04
C GLY A 29 4.64 -2.41 16.98
N THR A 30 3.40 -2.44 16.45
CA THR A 30 2.20 -2.73 17.27
C THR A 30 2.30 -4.08 17.96
N SER A 31 1.80 -4.21 19.20
CA SER A 31 1.72 -5.52 19.90
C SER A 31 0.58 -6.41 19.41
N ALA A 32 -0.31 -5.88 18.56
CA ALA A 32 -1.45 -6.61 17.99
C ALA A 32 -1.49 -6.40 16.46
N PRO A 33 -0.66 -7.14 15.70
CA PRO A 33 -0.63 -7.01 14.25
C PRO A 33 -1.87 -7.65 13.61
N SER A 34 -2.27 -7.08 12.47
CA SER A 34 -3.45 -7.51 11.69
C SER A 34 -3.12 -7.86 10.24
N ASN A 35 -1.84 -7.96 9.90
CA ASN A 35 -1.36 -8.20 8.54
C ASN A 35 -1.81 -9.57 7.97
N THR A 36 -2.14 -10.53 8.84
CA THR A 36 -2.67 -11.84 8.44
C THR A 36 -4.19 -11.87 8.26
N LEU A 37 -4.89 -10.78 8.58
CA LEU A 37 -6.37 -10.72 8.52
C LEU A 37 -6.91 -10.24 7.17
N PHE A 38 -6.03 -9.93 6.20
CA PHE A 38 -6.45 -9.48 4.88
C PHE A 38 -6.99 -10.64 4.03
N PHE A 39 -7.96 -10.36 3.16
CA PHE A 39 -8.51 -11.35 2.21
C PHE A 39 -7.44 -11.86 1.24
N ASP A 40 -7.50 -13.15 0.89
CA ASP A 40 -6.69 -13.72 -0.18
C ASP A 40 -7.59 -14.59 -1.09
N PRO A 41 -7.77 -14.25 -2.39
CA PRO A 41 -7.14 -13.16 -3.14
C PRO A 41 -7.53 -11.74 -2.66
N PRO A 42 -6.81 -10.67 -3.08
CA PRO A 42 -7.09 -9.30 -2.65
C PRO A 42 -8.53 -8.85 -2.89
N GLN A 43 -9.22 -8.47 -1.82
CA GLN A 43 -10.58 -7.95 -1.84
C GLN A 43 -10.73 -6.79 -0.85
N CYS A 44 -11.78 -6.01 -1.02
CA CYS A 44 -12.17 -4.99 -0.04
C CYS A 44 -13.67 -5.08 0.30
N ARG A 45 -13.99 -4.54 1.49
CA ARG A 45 -15.36 -4.29 1.93
C ARG A 45 -15.63 -2.80 1.79
N VAL A 46 -16.53 -2.42 0.89
CA VAL A 46 -16.94 -1.03 0.69
C VAL A 46 -18.19 -0.77 1.51
N ILE A 47 -18.16 0.26 2.37
CA ILE A 47 -19.36 0.72 3.08
C ILE A 47 -20.21 1.51 2.07
N THR A 48 -21.39 0.98 1.73
CA THR A 48 -22.30 1.61 0.76
C THR A 48 -23.49 2.28 1.42
N ALA A 49 -23.82 1.87 2.64
CA ALA A 49 -24.86 2.48 3.46
C ALA A 49 -24.61 2.19 4.94
N VAL A 50 -25.45 2.75 5.80
CA VAL A 50 -25.48 2.48 7.23
C VAL A 50 -26.89 2.09 7.64
N GLY A 51 -27.01 1.15 8.58
CA GLY A 51 -28.30 0.72 9.13
C GLY A 51 -28.94 1.76 10.06
N ALA A 52 -30.06 1.36 10.66
CA ALA A 52 -30.68 2.12 11.74
C ALA A 52 -29.71 2.23 12.94
N PRO A 53 -29.77 3.32 13.73
CA PRO A 53 -28.99 3.43 14.96
C PRO A 53 -29.36 2.31 15.92
N ASP A 54 -28.35 1.66 16.51
CA ASP A 54 -28.54 0.74 17.62
C ASP A 54 -29.19 1.49 18.81
N PRO A 55 -30.30 1.00 19.39
CA PRO A 55 -31.03 1.73 20.43
C PRO A 55 -30.25 1.97 21.73
N ASN A 56 -29.24 1.15 22.03
CA ASN A 56 -28.48 1.23 23.28
C ASN A 56 -27.20 2.06 23.13
N THR A 57 -26.57 2.00 21.97
CA THR A 57 -25.26 2.59 21.70
C THR A 57 -25.30 3.77 20.73
N GLY A 58 -26.40 3.95 20.00
CA GLY A 58 -26.55 4.95 18.93
C GLY A 58 -25.70 4.69 17.69
N LYS A 59 -24.84 3.66 17.69
CA LYS A 59 -23.96 3.33 16.57
C LYS A 59 -24.76 2.77 15.41
N ARG A 60 -24.40 3.14 14.19
CA ARG A 60 -25.03 2.59 12.99
C ARG A 60 -24.16 1.47 12.41
N PRO A 61 -24.70 0.25 12.21
CA PRO A 61 -23.93 -0.82 11.60
C PRO A 61 -23.68 -0.49 10.12
N PRO A 62 -22.44 -0.68 9.62
CA PRO A 62 -22.15 -0.50 8.20
C PRO A 62 -22.79 -1.60 7.34
N VAL A 63 -23.31 -1.23 6.18
CA VAL A 63 -23.73 -2.15 5.11
C VAL A 63 -22.60 -2.24 4.10
N TYR A 64 -22.14 -3.47 3.85
CA TYR A 64 -20.98 -3.72 3.00
C TYR A 64 -21.34 -4.34 1.66
N VAL A 65 -20.61 -3.95 0.63
CA VAL A 65 -20.45 -4.70 -0.61
C VAL A 65 -19.01 -5.21 -0.68
N HIS A 66 -18.83 -6.44 -1.16
CA HIS A 66 -17.50 -7.01 -1.42
C HIS A 66 -17.09 -6.72 -2.85
N GLU A 67 -15.86 -6.27 -3.04
CA GLU A 67 -15.28 -5.99 -4.35
C GLU A 67 -13.89 -6.64 -4.45
N GLN A 68 -13.53 -7.08 -5.65
CA GLN A 68 -12.15 -7.48 -5.93
C GLN A 68 -11.26 -6.24 -5.89
N ALA A 69 -10.04 -6.39 -5.40
CA ALA A 69 -9.09 -5.28 -5.25
C ALA A 69 -7.88 -5.44 -6.18
N PRO A 70 -8.07 -5.34 -7.52
CA PRO A 70 -6.96 -5.50 -8.49
C PRO A 70 -5.88 -4.42 -8.35
N TRP A 71 -6.17 -3.33 -7.63
CA TRP A 71 -5.24 -2.26 -7.29
C TRP A 71 -4.32 -2.57 -6.11
N SER A 72 -4.56 -3.65 -5.36
CA SER A 72 -3.70 -4.08 -4.26
C SER A 72 -2.64 -5.06 -4.80
N ALA A 73 -1.46 -4.53 -5.12
CA ALA A 73 -0.42 -5.27 -5.84
C ALA A 73 0.42 -6.21 -4.94
N VAL A 74 1.03 -5.66 -3.88
CA VAL A 74 1.95 -6.40 -2.98
C VAL A 74 1.52 -6.21 -1.53
N ARG A 75 1.58 -7.30 -0.74
CA ARG A 75 1.25 -7.29 0.69
C ARG A 75 2.18 -8.24 1.44
N ASN A 76 2.69 -7.82 2.59
CA ASN A 76 3.48 -8.69 3.47
C ASN A 76 2.60 -9.37 4.52
N ALA A 77 2.13 -10.58 4.22
CA ALA A 77 1.40 -11.39 5.18
C ALA A 77 2.33 -12.15 6.15
N ALA A 78 3.61 -12.31 5.81
CA ALA A 78 4.58 -13.12 6.56
C ALA A 78 5.18 -12.36 7.75
N HIS A 79 5.51 -11.08 7.56
CA HIS A 79 6.11 -10.24 8.59
C HIS A 79 5.27 -9.01 8.85
N SER A 80 5.03 -8.72 10.13
CA SER A 80 4.19 -7.60 10.57
C SER A 80 4.95 -6.29 10.75
N TYR A 81 6.29 -6.36 10.80
CA TYR A 81 7.13 -5.23 11.16
C TYR A 81 8.16 -4.92 10.08
N GLY A 82 8.32 -3.63 9.81
CA GLY A 82 9.22 -3.17 8.78
C GLY A 82 9.10 -1.67 8.53
N PHE A 83 9.94 -1.19 7.63
CA PHE A 83 9.95 0.20 7.19
C PHE A 83 10.35 0.29 5.72
N ALA A 84 10.00 1.40 5.07
CA ALA A 84 10.45 1.70 3.73
C ALA A 84 11.60 2.73 3.77
N ALA A 85 12.65 2.47 3.00
CA ALA A 85 13.67 3.45 2.65
C ALA A 85 13.36 4.01 1.25
N PHE A 86 13.54 5.32 1.09
CA PHE A 86 13.30 6.04 -0.16
C PHE A 86 14.60 6.71 -0.59
N THR A 87 15.12 6.31 -1.74
CA THR A 87 16.30 6.91 -2.35
C THR A 87 15.84 7.73 -3.55
N VAL A 88 15.96 9.05 -3.45
CA VAL A 88 15.49 9.98 -4.49
C VAL A 88 16.65 10.37 -5.40
N ASP A 89 16.49 10.19 -6.70
CA ASP A 89 17.33 10.78 -7.73
C ASP A 89 16.50 11.81 -8.53
N PRO A 90 16.79 13.11 -8.42
CA PRO A 90 16.07 14.14 -9.16
C PRO A 90 16.38 14.17 -10.67
N GLY A 91 17.37 13.42 -11.15
CA GLY A 91 17.96 13.59 -12.48
C GLY A 91 18.98 14.73 -12.51
N SER A 92 19.78 14.81 -13.58
CA SER A 92 20.86 15.80 -13.71
C SER A 92 20.61 16.86 -14.79
N HIS A 93 19.80 16.54 -15.80
CA HIS A 93 19.57 17.39 -16.98
C HIS A 93 18.09 17.51 -17.36
N PRO A 94 17.70 18.57 -18.10
CA PRO A 94 16.36 18.68 -18.67
C PRO A 94 16.04 17.46 -19.55
N GLY A 95 14.87 16.87 -19.34
CA GLY A 95 14.45 15.65 -20.03
C GLY A 95 14.78 14.34 -19.30
N ASP A 96 15.58 14.40 -18.23
CA ASP A 96 15.81 13.24 -17.36
C ASP A 96 14.53 12.84 -16.60
N PHE A 97 14.59 11.67 -15.96
CA PHE A 97 13.58 11.25 -15.00
C PHE A 97 13.96 11.68 -13.59
N THR A 98 12.97 12.11 -12.83
CA THR A 98 13.02 12.00 -11.38
C THR A 98 12.61 10.57 -11.01
N THR A 99 13.45 9.88 -10.23
CA THR A 99 13.19 8.53 -9.75
C THR A 99 13.23 8.47 -8.22
N ILE A 100 12.45 7.53 -7.66
CA ILE A 100 12.52 7.16 -6.26
C ILE A 100 12.64 5.65 -6.21
N GLU A 101 13.80 5.13 -5.83
CA GLU A 101 13.96 3.73 -5.49
C GLU A 101 13.42 3.52 -4.07
N VAL A 102 12.49 2.58 -3.95
CA VAL A 102 11.82 2.23 -2.71
C VAL A 102 12.24 0.83 -2.34
N ALA A 103 12.79 0.66 -1.14
CA ALA A 103 13.09 -0.65 -0.56
C ALA A 103 12.33 -0.81 0.75
N TYR A 104 11.51 -1.86 0.86
CA TYR A 104 10.87 -2.25 2.11
C TYR A 104 11.70 -3.31 2.80
N TYR A 105 12.01 -3.08 4.09
CA TYR A 105 12.75 -4.01 4.93
C TYR A 105 11.87 -4.56 6.03
N ASP A 106 11.89 -5.87 6.18
CA ASP A 106 11.31 -6.57 7.31
C ASP A 106 12.26 -6.52 8.50
N VAL A 107 11.70 -6.33 9.70
CA VAL A 107 12.43 -6.55 10.95
C VAL A 107 12.21 -8.00 11.37
N VAL A 108 13.24 -8.83 11.24
CA VAL A 108 13.15 -10.28 11.37
C VAL A 108 13.73 -10.82 12.68
N GLY A 109 14.35 -9.97 13.50
CA GLY A 109 14.96 -10.37 14.76
C GLY A 109 14.82 -9.30 15.84
N THR A 110 15.02 -9.72 17.09
CA THR A 110 14.83 -8.87 18.29
C THR A 110 15.87 -7.78 18.43
N ASP A 111 17.02 -7.90 17.76
CA ASP A 111 18.09 -6.91 17.80
C ASP A 111 18.07 -5.99 16.57
N GLY A 112 16.95 -5.97 15.83
CA GLY A 112 16.77 -5.10 14.67
C GLY A 112 17.40 -5.64 13.38
N GLN A 113 17.61 -6.96 13.28
CA GLN A 113 18.04 -7.59 12.03
C GLN A 113 17.03 -7.31 10.92
N LEU A 114 17.55 -6.94 9.75
CA LEU A 114 16.75 -6.53 8.60
C LEU A 114 16.88 -7.53 7.46
N ALA A 115 15.78 -7.78 6.76
CA ALA A 115 15.77 -8.49 5.48
C ALA A 115 15.02 -7.66 4.43
N PRO A 116 15.54 -7.52 3.20
CA PRO A 116 14.77 -6.87 2.13
C PRO A 116 13.55 -7.74 1.79
N PHE A 117 12.40 -7.10 1.71
CA PHE A 117 11.13 -7.75 1.34
C PHE A 117 10.73 -7.40 -0.10
N GLU A 118 10.80 -6.12 -0.46
CA GLU A 118 10.33 -5.64 -1.75
C GLU A 118 11.16 -4.43 -2.19
N THR A 119 11.44 -4.34 -3.49
CA THR A 119 12.13 -3.19 -4.08
C THR A 119 11.50 -2.82 -5.41
N PHE A 120 11.19 -1.54 -5.57
CA PHE A 120 10.64 -1.00 -6.82
C PHE A 120 11.04 0.46 -7.04
N THR A 121 10.90 0.92 -8.28
CA THR A 121 11.21 2.30 -8.67
C THR A 121 9.95 3.04 -9.08
N LEU A 122 9.71 4.19 -8.45
CA LEU A 122 8.77 5.19 -8.94
C LEU A 122 9.50 6.12 -9.88
N ARG A 123 8.94 6.43 -11.05
CA ARG A 123 9.55 7.39 -11.98
C ARG A 123 8.54 8.31 -12.63
N ARG A 124 8.99 9.53 -12.91
CA ARG A 124 8.30 10.49 -13.77
C ARG A 124 9.30 11.40 -14.48
N PRO A 125 8.99 11.94 -15.66
CA PRO A 125 9.81 12.96 -16.29
C PRO A 125 9.98 14.15 -15.33
N ARG A 126 11.21 14.66 -15.28
CA ARG A 126 11.56 15.91 -14.60
C ARG A 126 10.79 17.07 -15.25
N ARG A 127 10.32 18.03 -14.45
CA ARG A 127 9.48 19.16 -14.92
C ARG A 127 10.20 20.50 -15.01
N ASP A 128 11.49 20.54 -14.70
CA ASP A 128 12.38 21.70 -14.79
C ASP A 128 13.54 21.46 -15.76
#